data_AF-A0A7D6A6B0-F1
#
_entry.id   AF-A0A7D6A6B0-F1
#
_cell.length_a   1.000
_cell.length_b   1.000
_cell.length_c   1.000
_cell.angle_alpha   90.00
_cell.angle_beta   90.00
_cell.angle_gamma   90.00
#
_symmetry.space_group_name_H-M   'P 1'
#
loop_
_entity.id
_entity.type
_entity.pdbx_description
1 polymer ?
#
loop_
_entity_poly.entity_id
_entity_poly.type
_entity_poly.pdbx_seq_one_letter_code
_entity_poly.pdbx_strand_id
1 'polypeptide(L)' 'MEDGSYVDRLYSIATGWLGWQPDVAWRTPLPELFMALDARLEWSQMTNPFGKGKAHGAKPKPSASAVADKLRQALTGRNA' A
#
# COMPACT_ATOMS: atom_id res chain seq x y z
N MET A 1 -8.00 33.02 1.28
CA MET A 1 -9.15 32.49 0.53
C MET A 1 -8.58 31.54 -0.52
N GLU A 2 -8.18 30.35 -0.10
CA GLU A 2 -7.67 29.25 -0.95
C GLU A 2 -8.68 28.08 -1.00
N ASP A 3 -9.92 28.33 -0.59
CA ASP A 3 -10.89 27.26 -0.33
C ASP A 3 -11.42 26.59 -1.61
N GLY A 4 -11.29 27.24 -2.77
CA GLY A 4 -11.57 26.63 -4.08
C GLY A 4 -10.46 25.70 -4.58
N SER A 5 -9.20 25.95 -4.19
CA SER A 5 -8.03 25.19 -4.67
C SER A 5 -7.99 23.77 -4.10
N TYR A 6 -8.44 23.58 -2.86
CA TYR A 6 -8.36 22.28 -2.18
C TYR A 6 -9.31 21.26 -2.79
N VAL A 7 -10.58 21.64 -2.99
CA VAL A 7 -11.59 20.75 -3.58
C VAL A 7 -11.22 20.42 -5.03
N ASP A 8 -10.75 21.41 -5.80
CA ASP A 8 -10.28 21.19 -7.17
C ASP A 8 -9.09 20.22 -7.23
N ARG A 9 -8.16 20.32 -6.27
CA ARG A 9 -7.04 19.39 -6.15
C ARG A 9 -7.52 17.97 -5.84
N LEU A 10 -8.44 17.80 -4.90
CA LEU A 10 -8.99 16.49 -4.55
C LEU A 10 -9.78 15.89 -5.71
N TYR A 11 -10.55 16.71 -6.41
CA TYR A 11 -11.26 16.30 -7.62
C TYR A 11 -10.29 15.86 -8.72
N SER A 12 -9.20 16.59 -8.93
CA SER A 12 -8.14 16.24 -9.88
C SER A 12 -7.43 14.93 -9.48
N ILE A 13 -7.22 14.69 -8.18
CA ILE A 13 -6.67 13.43 -7.67
C ILE A 13 -7.64 12.27 -7.90
N ALA A 14 -8.93 12.46 -7.60
CA ALA A 14 -9.94 11.42 -7.74
C ALA A 14 -10.16 11.01 -9.21
N THR A 15 -10.33 11.98 -10.10
CA THR A 15 -10.58 11.71 -11.52
C THR A 15 -9.32 11.35 -12.31
N GLY A 16 -8.16 11.89 -11.90
CA GLY A 16 -6.88 11.60 -12.54
C GLY A 16 -6.17 10.39 -11.94
N TRP A 17 -5.68 10.53 -10.70
CA TRP A 17 -4.80 9.54 -10.08
C TRP A 17 -5.51 8.27 -9.62
N LEU A 18 -6.72 8.42 -9.07
CA LEU A 18 -7.57 7.28 -8.68
C LEU A 18 -8.41 6.74 -9.85
N GLY A 19 -8.53 7.50 -10.95
CA GLY A 19 -9.24 7.08 -12.16
C GLY A 19 -10.76 6.95 -12.00
N TRP A 20 -11.35 7.65 -11.02
CA TRP A 20 -12.79 7.63 -10.80
C TRP A 20 -13.53 8.45 -11.85
N GLN A 21 -14.76 8.04 -12.15
CA GLN A 21 -15.66 8.87 -12.95
C GLN A 21 -16.02 10.16 -12.19
N PRO A 22 -16.25 11.29 -12.88
CA PRO A 22 -16.65 12.55 -12.26
C PRO A 22 -17.80 12.43 -11.26
N ASP A 23 -18.86 11.68 -11.60
CA ASP A 23 -20.02 11.48 -10.72
C ASP A 23 -19.63 10.81 -9.40
N VAL A 24 -18.74 9.81 -9.47
CA VAL A 24 -18.24 9.11 -8.29
C VAL A 24 -17.40 10.06 -7.45
N ALA A 25 -16.47 10.81 -8.07
CA ALA A 25 -15.64 11.78 -7.36
C ALA A 25 -16.45 12.84 -6.60
N TRP A 26 -17.58 13.30 -7.15
CA TRP A 26 -18.45 14.28 -6.49
C TRP A 26 -19.29 13.70 -5.35
N ARG A 27 -19.58 12.39 -5.38
CA ARG A 27 -20.46 11.73 -4.41
C ARG A 27 -19.70 11.04 -3.28
N THR A 28 -18.39 10.81 -3.46
CA THR A 28 -17.54 10.22 -2.45
C THR A 28 -17.21 11.23 -1.34
N PRO A 29 -17.49 10.91 -0.06
CA PRO A 29 -17.07 11.72 1.07
C PRO A 29 -15.54 11.89 1.15
N LEU A 30 -15.08 13.05 1.65
CA LEU A 30 -13.66 13.34 1.81
C LEU A 30 -12.86 12.24 2.56
N PRO A 31 -13.35 11.64 3.67
CA PRO A 31 -12.61 10.58 4.36
C PRO A 31 -12.33 9.35 3.49
N GLU A 32 -13.28 8.95 2.65
CA GLU A 32 -13.14 7.81 1.75
C GLU A 32 -12.15 8.10 0.62
N LEU A 33 -12.11 9.35 0.15
CA LEU A 33 -11.13 9.81 -0.84
C LEU A 33 -9.70 9.73 -0.29
N PHE A 34 -9.48 10.18 0.95
CA PHE A 34 -8.16 10.04 1.60
C PHE A 34 -7.75 8.59 1.78
N MET A 35 -8.68 7.74 2.23
CA MET A 35 -8.42 6.30 2.37
C MET A 35 -8.02 5.65 1.04
N ALA A 36 -8.70 5.99 -0.05
CA ALA A 36 -8.37 5.50 -1.39
C ALA A 36 -7.01 6.03 -1.88
N LEU A 37 -6.69 7.29 -1.59
CA LEU A 37 -5.39 7.89 -1.91
C LEU A 37 -4.24 7.19 -1.17
N ASP A 38 -4.41 6.94 0.13
CA ASP A 38 -3.41 6.27 0.96
C ASP A 38 -3.14 4.85 0.47
N ALA A 39 -4.20 4.08 0.20
CA ALA A 39 -4.06 2.73 -0.34
C ALA A 39 -3.34 2.70 -1.70
N ARG A 40 -3.62 3.69 -2.58
CA ARG A 40 -2.96 3.79 -3.88
C ARG A 40 -1.48 4.16 -3.74
N LEU A 41 -1.15 5.02 -2.78
CA LEU A 41 0.22 5.41 -2.46
C LEU A 41 1.01 4.22 -1.90
N GLU A 42 0.41 3.47 -0.96
CA GLU A 42 1.01 2.27 -0.39
C GLU A 42 1.29 1.23 -1.48
N TRP A 43 0.31 0.94 -2.34
CA TRP A 43 0.50 0.02 -3.46
C TRP A 43 1.63 0.49 -4.39
N SER A 44 1.64 1.77 -4.76
CA SER A 44 2.68 2.33 -5.63
C SER A 44 4.07 2.22 -5.01
N GLN A 45 4.20 2.28 -3.68
CA GLN A 45 5.48 2.06 -2.99
C GLN A 45 5.87 0.59 -2.99
N MET A 46 4.91 -0.32 -2.76
CA MET A 46 5.14 -1.77 -2.77
C MET A 46 5.57 -2.28 -4.15
N THR A 47 5.04 -1.71 -5.23
CA THR A 47 5.28 -2.17 -6.59
C THR A 47 6.34 -1.38 -7.35
N ASN A 48 7.00 -0.41 -6.73
CA ASN A 48 8.01 0.40 -7.42
C ASN A 48 9.31 -0.39 -7.64
N PRO A 49 9.70 -0.68 -8.90
CA PRO A 49 10.92 -1.45 -9.20
C PRO A 49 12.22 -0.68 -8.92
N PHE A 50 12.15 0.64 -8.72
CA PHE A 50 13.28 1.52 -8.45
C PHE A 50 13.30 2.08 -7.02
N GLY A 51 12.30 1.74 -6.21
CA GLY A 51 12.19 2.23 -4.84
C GLY A 51 13.01 1.36 -3.89
N LYS A 52 13.94 1.95 -3.14
CA LYS A 52 14.37 1.41 -1.83
C LYS A 52 13.17 1.47 -0.89
N GLY A 53 12.19 0.58 -1.07
CA GLY A 53 11.02 0.50 -0.22
C GLY A 53 11.48 0.24 1.21
N LYS A 54 11.32 1.23 2.09
CA LYS A 54 11.25 0.95 3.52
C LYS A 54 9.87 0.32 3.73
N ALA A 55 9.73 -0.92 3.28
CA ALA A 55 8.62 -1.77 3.65
C ALA A 55 8.57 -1.72 5.18
N HIS A 56 7.45 -1.25 5.72
CA HIS A 56 7.16 -1.41 7.13
C HIS A 56 7.25 -2.91 7.39
N GLY A 57 8.33 -3.35 8.03
CA GLY A 57 8.63 -4.76 8.25
C GLY A 57 9.08 -5.53 7.00
N ALA A 58 10.26 -5.21 6.45
CA ALA A 58 11.08 -6.28 5.90
C ALA A 58 11.40 -7.26 7.04
N LYS A 59 10.50 -8.22 7.32
CA LYS A 59 10.94 -9.47 7.95
C LYS A 59 12.07 -9.97 7.06
N PRO A 60 13.30 -10.14 7.59
CA PRO A 60 14.42 -10.58 6.77
C PRO A 60 13.98 -11.82 6.01
N LYS A 61 14.23 -11.84 4.69
CA LYS A 61 14.02 -13.05 3.88
C LYS A 61 14.69 -14.20 4.65
N PRO A 62 13.95 -15.25 5.05
CA PRO A 62 14.52 -16.30 5.85
C PRO A 62 15.73 -16.85 5.10
N SER A 63 16.88 -16.87 5.76
CA SER A 63 18.09 -17.43 5.18
C SER A 63 17.84 -18.89 4.82
N ALA A 64 18.59 -19.42 3.85
CA ALA A 64 18.50 -20.84 3.49
C ALA A 64 18.70 -21.76 4.71
N SER A 65 19.52 -21.33 5.68
CA SER A 65 19.66 -22.01 6.97
C SER A 65 18.36 -22.02 7.77
N ALA A 66 17.69 -20.87 7.93
CA ALA A 66 16.42 -20.79 8.66
C ALA A 66 15.32 -21.66 8.03
N VAL A 67 15.31 -21.77 6.69
CA VAL A 67 14.39 -22.67 5.98
C VAL A 67 14.76 -24.14 6.22
N ALA A 68 16.05 -24.48 6.13
CA ALA A 68 16.52 -25.85 6.39
C ALA A 68 16.23 -26.30 7.83
N ASP A 69 16.39 -25.42 8.82
CA ASP A 69 16.11 -25.71 10.22
C ASP A 69 14.61 -25.86 10.47
N LYS A 70 13.77 -25.04 9.84
CA LYS A 70 12.31 -25.21 9.90
C LYS A 70 11.85 -26.53 9.25
N LEU A 71 12.46 -26.92 8.13
CA LEU A 71 12.19 -28.20 7.48
C LEU A 71 12.63 -29.38 8.35
N ARG A 72 13.80 -29.30 8.99
CA ARG A 72 14.27 -30.32 9.94
C ARG A 72 13.35 -30.43 11.15
N GLN A 73 12.91 -29.31 11.73
CA GLN A 73 11.96 -29.32 12.85
C GLN A 73 10.62 -29.97 12.46
N ALA A 74 10.09 -29.64 11.27
CA ALA A 74 8.85 -30.22 10.76
C ALA A 74 8.98 -31.74 10.50
N LEU A 75 10.11 -32.18 9.97
CA LEU A 75 10.34 -33.59 9.62
C LEU A 75 10.76 -34.46 10.83
N THR A 76 11.34 -33.86 11.88
CA THR A 76 11.79 -34.59 13.08
C THR A 76 10.82 -34.51 14.26
N GLY A 77 9.72 -33.75 14.12
CA GLY A 77 8.62 -33.71 15.10
C GLY A 77 9.00 -33.15 16.48
N ARG A 78 10.18 -32.52 16.60
CA ARG A 78 10.73 -32.09 17.88
C ARG A 78 10.46 -30.60 18.08
N ASN A 79 9.32 -30.28 18.70
CA ASN A 79 9.12 -29.00 19.36
C ASN A 79 10.11 -28.92 20.53
N ALA A 80 11.01 -27.94 20.51
CA ALA A 80 11.83 -27.53 21.65
C ALA A 80 11.48 -26.09 21.97
#